data_AF-A0A9D8G2K5-F1
#
_entry.id   AF-A0A9D8G2K5-F1
#
_cell.length_a   1.000
_cell.length_b   1.000
_cell.length_c   1.000
_cell.angle_alpha   90.00
_cell.angle_beta   90.00
_cell.angle_gamma   90.00
#
_symmetry.space_group_name_H-M   'P 1'
#
loop_
_entity.id
_entity.type
_entity.pdbx_description
1 polymer ?
#
loop_
_entity_poly.entity_id
_entity_poly.type
_entity_poly.pdbx_seq_one_letter_code
_entity_poly.pdbx_strand_id
1 'polypeptide(L)'
;MKISFPKVYELGLILLVSVWMIVPSLTGLVGILFLCLVIFGALRKELVFEWNGCLLALFLFFPFYAMYALNSIDSSAAMFGLEKKLSFLLFPLIFSFKPTFLLSARRIENAFLAFLLLI
;
A
#
# COMPACT_ATOMS: atom_id res chain seq x y z
N MET A 1 16.82 14.96 -17.77
CA MET A 1 16.84 13.52 -17.39
C MET A 1 15.50 12.89 -17.76
N LYS A 2 15.46 11.82 -18.55
CA LYS A 2 14.23 11.02 -18.70
C LYS A 2 14.02 10.23 -17.41
N ILE A 3 12.98 10.56 -16.65
CA ILE A 3 12.60 9.81 -15.46
C ILE A 3 11.95 8.51 -15.93
N SER A 4 12.57 7.37 -15.63
CA SER A 4 12.06 6.03 -15.95
C SER A 4 11.13 5.54 -14.85
N PHE A 5 10.00 4.93 -15.21
CA PHE A 5 9.03 4.40 -14.23
C PHE A 5 9.65 3.50 -13.14
N PRO A 6 10.59 2.58 -13.43
CA PRO A 6 11.23 1.77 -12.38
C PRO A 6 11.85 2.59 -11.25
N LYS A 7 12.48 3.73 -11.57
CA LYS A 7 13.08 4.63 -10.58
C LYS A 7 12.03 5.36 -9.75
N VAL A 8 10.91 5.75 -10.37
CA VAL A 8 9.79 6.39 -9.67
C VAL A 8 9.10 5.39 -8.75
N TYR A 9 8.90 4.16 -9.23
CA TYR A 9 8.34 3.07 -8.44
C TYR A 9 9.21 2.76 -7.22
N GLU A 10 10.52 2.58 -7.42
CA GLU A 10 11.47 2.31 -6.33
C GLU A 10 11.47 3.45 -5.29
N LEU A 11 11.50 4.71 -5.73
CA LEU A 11 11.45 5.87 -4.84
C LEU A 11 10.11 5.97 -4.10
N GLY A 12 9.00 5.70 -4.78
CA GLY A 12 7.67 5.65 -4.16
C GLY A 12 7.56 4.55 -3.11
N LEU A 13 8.14 3.38 -3.38
CA LEU A 13 8.16 2.25 -2.46
C LEU A 13 9.03 2.55 -1.23
N ILE A 14 10.21 3.13 -1.43
CA ILE A 14 11.08 3.61 -0.34
C ILE A 14 10.29 4.59 0.53
N LEU A 15 9.67 5.60 -0.08
CA LEU A 15 8.91 6.61 0.64
C LEU A 15 7.73 6.00 1.42
N LEU A 16 7.00 5.04 0.84
CA LEU A 16 5.93 4.32 1.54
C LEU A 16 6.44 3.56 2.77
N VAL A 17 7.49 2.75 2.61
CA VAL A 17 8.05 1.92 3.70
C VAL A 17 8.67 2.79 4.79
N SER A 18 9.39 3.85 4.40
CA SER A 18 10.00 4.82 5.31
C SER A 18 8.96 5.62 6.11
N VAL A 19 7.93 6.17 5.46
CA VAL A 19 6.92 6.99 6.14
C VAL A 19 6.05 6.15 7.08
N TRP A 20 5.71 4.92 6.68
CA TRP A 20 4.82 4.06 7.46
C TRP A 20 5.30 3.86 8.91
N MET A 21 6.59 3.67 9.13
CA MET A 21 7.10 3.44 10.49
C MET A 21 7.25 4.69 11.34
N ILE A 22 7.47 5.84 10.72
CA ILE A 22 7.85 7.07 11.44
C ILE A 22 6.62 7.92 11.73
N VAL A 23 5.80 8.12 10.70
CA VAL A 23 4.60 8.94 10.78
C VAL A 23 3.43 8.09 10.31
N PRO A 24 2.97 7.13 11.14
CA PRO A 24 1.92 6.20 10.75
C PRO A 24 0.62 6.89 10.35
N SER A 25 0.36 8.12 10.85
CA SER A 25 -0.76 8.96 10.45
C SER A 25 -0.74 9.39 8.98
N LEU A 26 0.46 9.50 8.36
CA LEU A 26 0.60 9.85 6.93
C LEU A 26 0.57 8.62 6.01
N THR A 27 0.62 7.41 6.55
CA THR A 27 0.66 6.17 5.76
C THR A 27 -0.51 6.05 4.79
N GLY A 28 -1.71 6.46 5.20
CA GLY A 28 -2.89 6.42 4.32
C GLY A 28 -2.71 7.29 3.09
N LEU A 29 -2.24 8.53 3.27
CA LEU A 29 -1.99 9.48 2.18
C LEU A 29 -0.91 8.96 1.24
N VAL A 30 0.22 8.51 1.80
CA VAL A 30 1.34 7.96 1.00
C VAL A 30 0.92 6.68 0.28
N GLY A 31 0.13 5.83 0.94
CA GLY A 31 -0.45 4.63 0.35
C GLY A 31 -1.34 4.93 -0.85
N ILE A 32 -2.18 5.96 -0.78
CA ILE A 32 -3.02 6.39 -1.91
C ILE A 32 -2.16 6.92 -3.06
N LEU A 33 -1.14 7.73 -2.78
CA LEU A 33 -0.21 8.20 -3.81
C LEU A 33 0.52 7.04 -4.49
N PHE A 34 0.94 6.05 -3.70
CA PHE A 34 1.58 4.86 -4.23
C PHE A 34 0.60 3.98 -5.02
N LEU A 35 -0.67 3.89 -4.61
CA LEU A 35 -1.71 3.21 -5.38
C LEU A 35 -1.90 3.84 -6.77
N CYS A 36 -1.91 5.17 -6.88
CA CYS A 36 -1.94 5.84 -8.19
C CYS A 36 -0.76 5.43 -9.08
N LEU A 37 0.43 5.30 -8.50
CA LEU A 37 1.62 4.84 -9.20
C LEU A 37 1.49 3.37 -9.63
N VAL A 38 0.92 2.50 -8.79
CA VAL A 38 0.63 1.11 -9.12
C VAL A 38 -0.38 1.00 -10.25
N ILE A 39 -1.48 1.77 -10.21
CA ILE A 39 -2.48 1.81 -11.29
C ILE A 39 -1.81 2.24 -12.60
N PHE A 40 -1.01 3.31 -12.57
CA PHE A 40 -0.26 3.76 -13.74
C PHE A 40 0.68 2.69 -14.28
N GLY A 41 1.42 2.00 -13.41
CA GLY A 41 2.31 0.89 -13.78
C GLY A 41 1.57 -0.31 -14.38
N ALA A 42 0.42 -0.66 -13.82
CA ALA A 42 -0.45 -1.73 -14.33
C ALA A 42 -0.98 -1.40 -15.73
N LEU A 43 -1.43 -0.16 -15.96
CA LEU A 43 -1.90 0.30 -17.27
C LEU A 43 -0.78 0.27 -18.33
N ARG A 44 0.47 0.56 -17.93
CA ARG A 44 1.64 0.47 -18.82
C ARG A 44 2.21 -0.94 -18.95
N LYS A 45 1.61 -1.94 -18.31
CA LYS A 45 2.11 -3.32 -18.24
C LYS A 45 3.52 -3.45 -17.64
N GLU A 46 3.93 -2.46 -16.86
CA GLU A 46 5.18 -2.51 -16.09
C GLU A 46 4.99 -3.23 -14.75
N LEU A 47 3.73 -3.40 -14.32
CA LEU A 47 3.34 -4.25 -13.20
C LEU A 47 2.33 -5.31 -13.67
N VAL A 48 2.45 -6.52 -13.13
CA VAL A 48 1.57 -7.65 -13.42
C VAL A 48 0.86 -8.08 -12.15
N PHE A 49 -0.44 -8.32 -12.25
CA PHE A 49 -1.22 -8.84 -11.14
C PHE A 49 -0.84 -10.30 -10.86
N GLU A 50 -0.56 -10.63 -9.60
CA GLU A 50 -0.27 -11.97 -9.14
C GLU A 50 -1.26 -12.37 -8.04
N TRP A 51 -1.91 -13.52 -8.23
CA TRP A 51 -2.81 -14.08 -7.25
C TRP A 51 -2.05 -14.56 -6.01
N ASN A 52 -2.41 -14.03 -4.85
CA ASN A 52 -1.85 -14.44 -3.57
C ASN A 52 -2.99 -14.67 -2.55
N GLY A 53 -3.10 -15.90 -2.06
CA GLY A 53 -4.16 -16.27 -1.12
C GLY A 53 -4.14 -15.49 0.20
N CYS A 54 -2.95 -15.13 0.71
CA CYS A 54 -2.83 -14.33 1.92
C CYS A 54 -3.31 -12.89 1.70
N LEU A 55 -2.94 -12.27 0.57
CA LEU A 55 -3.42 -10.92 0.22
C LEU A 55 -4.94 -10.94 0.00
N LEU A 56 -5.47 -11.98 -0.64
CA LEU A 56 -6.91 -12.15 -0.81
C LEU A 56 -7.62 -12.29 0.54
N ALA A 57 -7.10 -13.10 1.47
CA ALA A 57 -7.67 -13.23 2.81
C ALA A 57 -7.67 -11.89 3.56
N LEU A 58 -6.59 -11.11 3.44
CA LEU A 58 -6.51 -9.77 4.03
C LEU A 58 -7.53 -8.81 3.40
N PHE A 59 -7.69 -8.88 2.08
CA PHE A 59 -8.68 -8.09 1.34
C PHE A 59 -10.11 -8.42 1.79
N LEU A 60 -10.43 -9.70 1.97
CA LEU A 60 -11.74 -10.18 2.41
C LEU A 60 -12.07 -9.82 3.86
N PHE A 61 -11.08 -9.49 4.69
CA PHE A 61 -11.32 -9.04 6.05
C PHE A 61 -12.18 -7.77 6.12
N PHE A 62 -12.02 -6.88 5.15
CA PHE A 62 -12.78 -5.63 5.08
C PHE A 62 -14.27 -5.84 4.81
N PRO A 63 -14.73 -6.55 3.75
CA PRO A 63 -16.15 -6.77 3.52
C PRO A 63 -16.82 -7.55 4.66
N PHE A 64 -16.14 -8.53 5.29
CA PHE A 64 -16.69 -9.20 6.48
C PHE A 64 -16.88 -8.23 7.64
N TYR A 65 -15.90 -7.36 7.89
CA TYR A 65 -16.04 -6.33 8.91
C TYR A 65 -17.14 -5.32 8.57
N ALA A 66 -17.29 -4.95 7.29
CA ALA A 66 -18.37 -4.08 6.84
C ALA A 66 -19.75 -4.68 7.07
N MET A 67 -19.94 -5.97 6.77
CA MET A 67 -21.18 -6.68 7.06
C MET A 67 -21.51 -6.69 8.57
N TYR A 68 -20.50 -6.86 9.42
CA TYR A 68 -20.69 -6.74 10.88
C TYR A 68 -21.04 -5.30 11.29
N ALA A 69 -20.32 -4.31 10.75
CA ALA A 69 -20.49 -2.90 11.07
C ALA A 69 -21.88 -2.35 10.67
N LEU A 70 -22.46 -2.86 9.58
CA LEU A 70 -23.83 -2.51 9.15
C LEU A 70 -24.92 -2.88 10.16
N ASN A 71 -24.65 -3.86 11.04
CA ASN A 71 -25.57 -4.29 12.10
C ASN A 71 -25.32 -3.57 13.44
N SER A 72 -24.41 -2.58 13.46
CA SER A 72 -24.12 -1.77 14.64
C SER A 72 -25.29 -0.83 14.99
N ILE A 73 -25.62 -0.74 16.27
CA ILE A 73 -26.59 0.24 16.80
C ILE A 73 -26.07 1.67 16.63
N ASP A 74 -24.76 1.87 16.73
CA ASP A 74 -24.10 3.15 16.50
C ASP A 74 -23.47 3.16 15.09
N SER A 75 -24.17 3.79 14.15
CA SER A 75 -23.74 3.91 12.76
C SER A 75 -22.51 4.82 12.60
N SER A 76 -22.35 5.81 13.48
CA SER A 76 -21.24 6.76 13.42
C SER A 76 -19.92 6.11 13.84
N ALA A 77 -19.94 5.35 14.93
CA ALA A 77 -18.78 4.58 15.38
C ALA A 77 -18.42 3.46 14.39
N ALA A 78 -19.43 2.82 13.78
CA ALA A 78 -19.24 1.80 12.76
C ALA A 78 -18.54 2.34 11.51
N MET A 79 -18.97 3.50 11.00
CA MET A 79 -18.37 4.16 9.84
C MET A 79 -16.92 4.56 10.11
N PHE A 80 -16.63 5.17 11.26
CA PHE A 80 -15.26 5.51 11.65
C PHE A 80 -14.35 4.28 11.78
N GLY A 81 -14.90 3.17 12.28
CA GLY A 81 -14.19 1.89 12.33
C GLY A 81 -13.87 1.32 10.95
N LEU A 82 -14.75 1.53 9.97
CA LEU A 82 -14.52 1.12 8.58
C LEU A 82 -13.42 1.95 7.92
N GLU A 83 -13.46 3.27 8.08
CA GLU A 83 -12.43 4.17 7.53
C GLU A 83 -11.02 3.78 8.00
N LYS A 84 -10.87 3.47 9.29
CA LYS A 84 -9.58 3.02 9.86
C LYS A 84 -9.08 1.69 9.30
N LYS A 85 -9.98 0.88 8.73
CA LYS A 85 -9.70 -0.46 8.22
C LYS A 85 -9.55 -0.51 6.70
N LEU A 86 -9.66 0.62 6.00
CA LEU A 86 -9.46 0.70 4.54
C LEU A 86 -8.07 0.21 4.09
N SER A 87 -7.08 0.22 4.98
CA SER A 87 -5.76 -0.38 4.73
C SER A 87 -5.83 -1.87 4.36
N PHE A 88 -6.82 -2.61 4.86
CA PHE A 88 -7.05 -4.00 4.49
C PHE A 88 -7.51 -4.17 3.04
N LEU A 89 -8.05 -3.14 2.40
CA LEU A 89 -8.29 -3.14 0.95
C LEU A 89 -7.06 -2.61 0.20
N LEU A 90 -6.51 -1.50 0.67
CA LEU A 90 -5.47 -0.74 -0.03
C LEU A 90 -4.18 -1.55 -0.19
N PHE A 91 -3.67 -2.15 0.88
CA PHE A 91 -2.38 -2.86 0.83
C PHE A 91 -2.42 -4.13 -0.02
N PRO A 92 -3.42 -5.02 0.10
CA PRO A 92 -3.54 -6.17 -0.80
C PRO A 92 -3.63 -5.76 -2.25
N LEU A 93 -4.39 -4.70 -2.56
CA LEU A 93 -4.53 -4.24 -3.92
C LEU A 93 -3.18 -3.76 -4.48
N ILE A 94 -2.45 -2.92 -3.74
CA ILE A 94 -1.12 -2.42 -4.11
C ILE A 94 -0.14 -3.59 -4.32
N PHE A 95 -0.03 -4.48 -3.34
CA PHE A 95 1.00 -5.53 -3.32
C PHE A 95 0.66 -6.76 -4.18
N SER A 96 -0.57 -6.86 -4.69
CA SER A 96 -0.91 -7.87 -5.70
C SER A 96 -0.28 -7.56 -7.06
N PHE A 97 0.15 -6.31 -7.32
CA PHE A 97 0.83 -5.94 -8.55
C PHE A 97 2.35 -5.99 -8.38
N LYS A 98 2.98 -6.99 -8.98
CA LYS A 98 4.44 -7.15 -8.95
C LYS A 98 5.11 -6.48 -10.16
N PRO A 99 6.29 -5.85 -9.98
CA PRO A 99 7.04 -5.27 -11.08
C PRO A 99 7.63 -6.34 -12.00
N THR A 100 7.63 -6.06 -13.30
CA THR A 100 8.30 -6.89 -14.32
C THR A 100 9.79 -6.58 -14.45
N PHE A 101 10.27 -5.56 -13.73
CA PHE A 101 11.65 -5.12 -13.64
C PHE A 101 12.26 -5.45 -12.27
N LEU A 102 13.59 -5.49 -12.22
CA LEU A 102 14.31 -5.77 -10.99
C LEU A 102 14.32 -4.55 -10.07
N LEU A 103 13.95 -4.78 -8.81
CA LEU A 103 14.13 -3.83 -7.72
C LEU A 103 15.42 -4.12 -6.98
N SER A 104 16.13 -3.07 -6.57
CA SER A 104 17.29 -3.22 -5.69
C SER A 104 16.82 -3.33 -4.23
N ALA A 105 16.59 -4.56 -3.76
CA ALA A 105 16.19 -4.83 -2.37
C ALA A 105 17.14 -4.15 -1.36
N ARG A 106 18.45 -4.28 -1.58
CA ARG A 106 19.49 -3.63 -0.75
C ARG A 106 19.32 -2.12 -0.67
N ARG A 107 18.91 -1.45 -1.76
CA ARG A 107 18.73 0.00 -1.77
C ARG A 107 17.47 0.40 -1.00
N ILE A 108 16.41 -0.38 -1.12
CA ILE A 108 15.17 -0.18 -0.36
C ILE A 108 15.45 -0.38 1.14
N GLU A 109 16.12 -1.46 1.51
CA GLU A 109 16.54 -1.77 2.88
C GLU A 109 17.45 -0.69 3.46
N ASN A 110 18.52 -0.31 2.75
CA ASN A 110 19.44 0.73 3.22
C ASN A 110 18.75 2.09 3.37
N ALA A 111 17.87 2.45 2.44
CA ALA A 111 17.10 3.70 2.53
C ALA A 111 16.15 3.66 3.74
N PHE A 112 15.48 2.54 3.95
CA PHE A 112 14.63 2.33 5.12
C PHE A 112 15.42 2.42 6.44
N LEU A 113 16.55 1.72 6.55
CA LEU A 113 17.43 1.76 7.73
C LEU A 113 17.99 3.15 7.99
N ALA A 114 18.45 3.85 6.94
CA ALA A 114 18.94 5.21 7.07
C ALA A 114 17.85 6.15 7.59
N PHE A 115 16.62 5.98 7.11
CA PHE A 115 15.48 6.77 7.56
C PHE A 115 15.06 6.46 8.99
N LEU A 116 15.19 5.20 9.42
CA LEU A 116 14.93 4.77 10.80
C LEU A 116 16.00 5.29 11.78
N LEU A 117 17.26 5.36 11.38
CA LEU A 117 18.38 5.88 12.19
C LEU A 117 18.42 7.42 12.27
N LEU A 118 17.62 8.13 11.48
CA LEU A 118 17.51 9.59 11.52
C LEU A 118 16.52 10.09 12.60
N ILE A 119 15.91 9.19 13.35
CA ILE A 119 15.00 9.45 14.48
C ILE A 119 15.70 9.12 15.79
#